data_AF-A0A9N9E2E4-F1
#
_entry.id   AF-A0A9N9E2E4-F1
#
_cell.length_a   1.000
_cell.length_b   1.000
_cell.length_c   1.000
_cell.angle_alpha   90.00
_cell.angle_beta   90.00
_cell.angle_gamma   90.00
#
_symmetry.space_group_name_H-M   'P 1'
#
loop_
_entity.id
_entity.type
_entity.pdbx_description
1 polymer ?
#
loop_
_entity_poly.entity_id
_entity_poly.type
_entity_poly.pdbx_seq_one_letter_code
_entity_poly.pdbx_strand_id
1 'polypeptide(L)'
;KLLWDRRLVLKLLDILGVPTPKRLISNRDGGSKIDLDLKSQIFKNVGIHLKEENCPNAIVEMLNIDTIRVNGKTMRKPFVEKPVNGEDHNINIYYSSEMGGGGRRLFRKVANKASEFDLELSQPRTDGSYIYEEFMDVDNAEDVKVYTIGSTYAHAETRKSPVVDGLVRRNTDGKEVRYVTTLTNEEKKIASDISFAFGQTVCGFDLLRVHGRSYVIDVNGWSFVKGNDEYYSNCARILRAMFLNAVRKRKISIDSIPNELRLENSWRLKSFIAVFRHADRTPKQKMKFSFRGKPFIDLLNGSIEEVMLRQEELKKVSDAAIAATKLQCDDINKLEQLKLILQMKRDLPGTKVQIKPSYNKDNQLIEKLQLIVKWGAEIFARTFLDVNDIPEKLIETRKEMLDDSNSAREQMDDVKNRLRTLLKPGESLNVDWAWPKDQPEPCIVVQEVIEIMKHLRKIMHENFEHMDYDNIQSRWCCSENPLLFKERWEKLFKDFCDVDRHMFDPSKISELYDSLKYDALHNRQFLETIFVDQNGNKSTAEIKELYQRAKILFDFVAPQEYDLTQITFELYERHRGLSGDKDKEYSLRVAFSPGAHDPNILDLQLDARH
;
A
#
# COMPACT_ATOMS: atom_id res chain seq x y z
N LYS A 1 9.31 18.43 -13.63
CA LYS A 1 9.68 19.04 -14.94
C LYS A 1 10.86 19.99 -14.83
N LEU A 2 10.78 21.12 -14.08
CA LEU A 2 11.93 22.02 -13.88
C LEU A 2 13.21 21.29 -13.42
N LEU A 3 13.07 20.46 -12.38
CA LEU A 3 14.19 19.73 -11.75
C LEU A 3 14.74 18.58 -12.61
N TRP A 4 14.03 18.19 -13.67
CA TRP A 4 14.43 17.07 -14.53
C TRP A 4 15.40 17.49 -15.63
N ASP A 5 15.57 18.80 -15.86
CA ASP A 5 16.56 19.32 -16.80
C ASP A 5 17.55 20.22 -16.05
N ARG A 6 18.78 19.74 -15.89
CA ARG A 6 19.85 20.45 -15.18
C ARG A 6 20.12 21.82 -15.80
N ARG A 7 19.92 22.00 -17.11
CA ARG A 7 20.11 23.29 -17.79
C ARG A 7 19.13 24.33 -17.27
N LEU A 8 17.86 23.94 -17.04
CA LEU A 8 16.84 24.84 -16.49
C LEU A 8 17.11 25.18 -15.01
N VAL A 9 17.52 24.17 -14.23
CA VAL A 9 17.93 24.37 -12.82
C VAL A 9 19.05 25.41 -12.76
N LEU A 10 20.10 25.21 -13.54
CA LEU A 10 21.27 26.08 -13.59
C LEU A 10 20.94 27.49 -14.10
N LYS A 11 20.11 27.62 -15.13
CA LYS A 11 19.62 28.92 -15.62
C LYS A 11 18.87 29.69 -14.54
N LEU A 12 18.07 28.99 -13.73
CA LEU A 12 17.37 29.63 -12.61
C LEU A 12 18.33 30.04 -11.48
N LEU A 13 19.34 29.22 -11.17
CA LEU A 13 20.38 29.58 -10.21
C LEU A 13 21.16 30.84 -10.64
N ASP A 14 21.49 30.96 -11.92
CA ASP A 14 22.17 32.15 -12.47
C ASP A 14 21.32 33.42 -12.30
N ILE A 15 20.01 33.32 -12.56
CA ILE A 15 19.06 34.42 -12.40
C ILE A 15 19.01 34.89 -10.93
N LEU A 16 19.10 33.95 -9.98
CA LEU A 16 19.12 34.25 -8.55
C LEU A 16 20.48 34.78 -8.06
N GLY A 17 21.52 34.75 -8.90
CA GLY A 17 22.89 35.06 -8.50
C GLY A 17 23.48 34.05 -7.52
N VAL A 18 22.96 32.82 -7.50
CA VAL A 18 23.49 31.73 -6.67
C VAL A 18 24.78 31.22 -7.30
N PRO A 19 25.92 31.19 -6.57
CA PRO A 19 27.17 30.70 -7.12
C PRO A 19 27.08 29.22 -7.52
N THR A 20 27.53 28.92 -8.74
CA THR A 20 27.64 27.55 -9.29
C THR A 20 28.99 27.42 -9.98
N PRO A 21 29.55 26.20 -10.16
CA PRO A 21 30.80 26.02 -10.89
C PRO A 21 30.72 26.56 -12.32
N LYS A 22 31.84 27.06 -12.86
CA LYS A 22 31.89 27.48 -14.26
C LYS A 22 31.57 26.29 -15.15
N ARG A 23 30.77 26.53 -16.19
CA ARG A 23 30.24 25.44 -17.03
C ARG A 23 30.21 25.73 -18.52
N LEU A 24 30.30 24.66 -19.31
CA LEU A 24 30.03 24.60 -20.74
C LEU A 24 28.88 23.62 -20.98
N ILE A 25 27.95 23.96 -21.89
CA ILE A 25 26.78 23.11 -22.18
C ILE A 25 26.86 22.62 -23.62
N SER A 26 26.84 21.29 -23.78
CA SER A 26 26.75 20.62 -25.07
C SER A 26 25.33 20.15 -25.33
N ASN A 27 24.58 20.88 -26.15
CA ASN A 27 23.23 20.51 -26.56
C ASN A 27 23.27 19.68 -27.85
N ARG A 28 22.55 18.56 -27.91
CA ARG A 28 22.34 17.73 -29.11
C ARG A 28 20.86 17.32 -29.31
N ASP A 29 19.98 17.85 -28.46
CA ASP A 29 18.56 17.50 -28.31
C ASP A 29 17.61 18.69 -28.58
N GLY A 30 18.14 19.80 -29.13
CA GLY A 30 17.38 21.02 -29.40
C GLY A 30 17.17 21.94 -28.18
N GLY A 31 17.74 21.61 -27.02
CA GLY A 31 17.66 22.44 -25.81
C GLY A 31 16.50 22.10 -24.87
N SER A 32 16.38 22.88 -23.78
CA SER A 32 15.37 22.67 -22.76
C SER A 32 13.97 23.10 -23.21
N LYS A 33 12.97 22.25 -23.00
CA LYS A 33 11.56 22.56 -23.27
C LYS A 33 10.86 23.00 -21.98
N ILE A 34 10.09 24.09 -22.04
CA ILE A 34 9.40 24.67 -20.89
C ILE A 34 7.91 24.81 -21.20
N ASP A 35 7.05 24.12 -20.46
CA ASP A 35 5.60 24.26 -20.64
C ASP A 35 5.06 25.59 -20.09
N LEU A 36 3.84 25.94 -20.51
CA LEU A 36 3.19 27.22 -20.14
C LEU A 36 2.95 27.36 -18.64
N ASP A 37 2.63 26.26 -17.96
CA ASP A 37 2.40 26.23 -16.51
C ASP A 37 3.68 26.55 -15.75
N LEU A 38 4.80 25.94 -16.16
CA LEU A 38 6.10 26.18 -15.55
C LEU A 38 6.59 27.61 -15.83
N LYS A 39 6.38 28.15 -17.04
CA LYS A 39 6.68 29.56 -17.35
C LYS A 39 5.90 30.50 -16.43
N SER A 40 4.61 30.23 -16.23
CA SER A 40 3.74 31.05 -15.37
C SER A 40 4.16 30.98 -13.91
N GLN A 41 4.52 29.80 -13.41
CA GLN A 41 4.96 29.60 -12.04
C GLN A 41 6.31 30.27 -11.75
N ILE A 42 7.27 30.17 -12.67
CA ILE A 42 8.58 30.82 -12.52
C ILE A 42 8.42 32.34 -12.59
N PHE A 43 7.59 32.86 -13.50
CA PHE A 43 7.30 34.29 -13.55
C PHE A 43 6.64 34.78 -12.26
N LYS A 44 5.70 34.02 -11.69
CA LYS A 44 5.08 34.35 -10.40
C LYS A 44 6.08 34.39 -9.24
N ASN A 45 7.05 33.49 -9.23
CA ASN A 45 8.01 33.39 -8.13
C ASN A 45 9.17 34.39 -8.28
N VAL A 46 9.70 34.57 -9.50
CA VAL A 46 10.97 35.29 -9.73
C VAL A 46 10.78 36.56 -10.58
N GLY A 47 9.59 36.78 -11.14
CA GLY A 47 9.27 37.96 -11.96
C GLY A 47 9.91 37.94 -13.36
N ILE A 48 10.47 36.80 -13.79
CA ILE A 48 11.24 36.70 -15.04
C ILE A 48 10.63 35.63 -15.95
N HIS A 49 10.46 35.99 -17.22
CA HIS A 49 10.05 35.04 -18.26
C HIS A 49 11.26 34.28 -18.80
N LEU A 50 11.30 32.97 -18.55
CA LEU A 50 12.25 32.09 -19.22
C LEU A 50 11.86 31.93 -20.69
N LYS A 51 12.77 32.34 -21.58
CA LYS A 51 12.65 32.09 -23.01
C LYS A 51 13.12 30.67 -23.34
N GLU A 52 12.37 30.00 -24.20
CA GLU A 52 12.86 28.82 -24.91
C GLU A 52 13.97 29.25 -25.85
N GLU A 53 15.12 28.62 -25.74
CA GLU A 53 16.25 28.84 -26.64
C GLU A 53 16.30 27.65 -27.59
N ASN A 54 16.12 27.92 -28.88
CA ASN A 54 16.42 26.93 -29.90
C ASN A 54 17.94 26.80 -29.99
N CYS A 55 18.48 25.77 -29.35
CA CYS A 55 19.92 25.58 -29.24
C CYS A 55 20.40 24.68 -30.39
N PRO A 56 21.24 25.19 -31.32
CA PRO A 56 21.84 24.34 -32.33
C PRO A 56 22.73 23.28 -31.67
N ASN A 57 22.97 22.19 -32.40
CA ASN A 57 23.85 21.13 -31.94
C ASN A 57 25.24 21.70 -31.64
N ALA A 58 25.71 21.45 -30.43
CA ALA A 58 26.98 21.95 -29.96
C ALA A 58 28.14 21.24 -30.66
N ILE A 59 29.14 22.03 -31.06
CA ILE A 59 30.41 21.50 -31.56
C ILE A 59 31.29 21.24 -30.33
N VAL A 60 31.63 19.97 -30.13
CA VAL A 60 32.48 19.51 -29.03
C VAL A 60 33.73 18.87 -29.63
N GLU A 61 34.89 19.39 -29.25
CA GLU A 61 36.18 18.89 -29.70
C GLU A 61 37.19 18.90 -28.55
N MET A 62 38.11 17.93 -28.53
CA MET A 62 39.27 17.97 -27.64
C MET A 62 40.41 18.67 -28.36
N LEU A 63 40.92 19.78 -27.81
CA LEU A 63 42.04 20.52 -28.39
C LEU A 63 43.38 19.85 -28.13
N ASN A 64 43.47 19.16 -27.00
CA ASN A 64 44.58 18.33 -26.57
C ASN A 64 44.04 17.32 -25.54
N ILE A 65 44.90 16.51 -24.95
CA ILE A 65 44.51 15.46 -24.00
C ILE A 65 43.78 15.98 -22.75
N ASP A 66 43.98 17.25 -22.39
CA ASP A 66 43.48 17.85 -21.15
C ASP A 66 42.46 18.98 -21.36
N THR A 67 42.17 19.40 -22.60
CA THR A 67 41.35 20.59 -22.84
C THR A 67 40.21 20.30 -23.81
N ILE A 68 38.98 20.45 -23.32
CA ILE A 68 37.76 20.37 -24.11
C ILE A 68 37.38 21.76 -24.63
N ARG A 69 36.90 21.84 -25.87
CA ARG A 69 36.24 23.02 -26.44
C ARG A 69 34.80 22.69 -26.77
N VAL A 70 33.88 23.52 -26.28
CA VAL A 70 32.44 23.43 -26.55
C VAL A 70 31.97 24.79 -27.05
N ASN A 71 31.44 24.85 -28.27
CA ASN A 71 30.96 26.09 -28.90
C ASN A 71 31.98 27.25 -28.82
N GLY A 72 33.25 26.97 -29.12
CA GLY A 72 34.32 27.96 -29.12
C GLY A 72 34.93 28.27 -27.74
N LYS A 73 34.29 27.85 -26.64
CA LYS A 73 34.80 28.06 -25.27
C LYS A 73 35.54 26.84 -24.76
N THR A 74 36.63 27.04 -24.01
CA THR A 74 37.51 25.97 -23.56
C THR A 74 37.43 25.74 -22.05
N MET A 75 37.63 24.49 -21.63
CA MET A 75 37.76 24.08 -20.23
C MET A 75 38.88 23.03 -20.12
N ARG A 76 39.76 23.18 -19.12
CA ARG A 76 40.86 22.24 -18.86
C ARG A 76 40.44 21.24 -17.79
N LYS A 77 40.93 20.01 -17.87
CA LYS A 77 40.84 19.01 -16.80
C LYS A 77 41.56 19.50 -15.52
N PRO A 78 41.08 19.15 -14.32
CA PRO A 78 39.92 18.29 -14.10
C PRO A 78 38.58 18.99 -14.34
N PHE A 79 37.64 18.25 -14.92
CA PHE A 79 36.25 18.71 -15.11
C PHE A 79 35.24 17.58 -14.89
N VAL A 80 34.01 17.96 -14.58
CA VAL A 80 32.88 17.06 -14.32
C VAL A 80 31.94 17.09 -15.52
N GLU A 81 31.54 15.93 -16.04
CA GLU A 81 30.55 15.78 -17.09
C GLU A 81 29.26 15.20 -16.51
N LYS A 82 28.18 15.99 -16.55
CA LYS A 82 26.84 15.62 -16.08
C LYS A 82 25.89 15.47 -17.26
N PRO A 83 25.08 14.40 -17.34
CA PRO A 83 23.94 14.35 -18.26
C PRO A 83 22.98 15.51 -18.02
N VAL A 84 22.38 16.08 -19.07
CA VAL A 84 21.39 17.16 -18.90
C VAL A 84 20.13 16.69 -18.16
N ASN A 85 19.82 15.40 -18.20
CA ASN A 85 18.73 14.80 -17.45
C ASN A 85 19.08 14.75 -15.95
N GLY A 86 18.28 15.41 -15.11
CA GLY A 86 18.46 15.46 -13.65
C GLY A 86 18.32 14.10 -12.95
N GLU A 87 17.58 13.16 -13.54
CA GLU A 87 17.39 11.81 -13.02
C GLU A 87 18.51 10.83 -13.42
N ASP A 88 19.36 11.24 -14.38
CA ASP A 88 20.54 10.47 -14.74
C ASP A 88 21.71 10.86 -13.84
N HIS A 89 22.19 9.87 -13.08
CA HIS A 89 23.27 10.02 -12.10
C HIS A 89 24.62 9.47 -12.61
N ASN A 90 24.73 9.13 -13.90
CA ASN A 90 25.97 8.67 -14.52
C ASN A 90 26.88 9.87 -14.83
N ILE A 91 27.55 10.37 -13.78
CA ILE A 91 28.41 11.55 -13.82
C ILE A 91 29.86 11.10 -13.99
N ASN A 92 30.58 11.67 -14.94
CA ASN A 92 32.00 11.38 -15.14
C ASN A 92 32.86 12.54 -14.62
N ILE A 93 34.03 12.22 -14.08
CA ILE A 93 35.06 13.18 -13.71
C ILE A 93 36.30 12.80 -14.50
N TYR A 94 36.90 13.76 -15.19
CA TYR A 94 38.10 13.54 -15.99
C TYR A 94 39.28 14.21 -15.32
N TYR A 95 40.35 13.47 -15.04
CA TYR A 95 41.57 14.00 -14.43
C TYR A 95 42.58 14.41 -15.49
N SER A 96 43.36 15.45 -15.22
CA SER A 96 44.40 15.91 -16.15
C SER A 96 45.56 14.92 -16.20
N SER A 97 46.35 14.99 -17.27
CA SER A 97 47.60 14.23 -17.38
C SER A 97 48.56 14.49 -16.22
N GLU A 98 48.60 15.72 -15.69
CA GLU A 98 49.36 16.11 -14.49
C GLU A 98 48.89 15.40 -13.21
N MET A 99 47.61 15.02 -13.15
CA MET A 99 47.02 14.27 -12.03
C MET A 99 47.10 12.74 -12.24
N GLY A 100 47.82 12.27 -13.26
CA GLY A 100 47.95 10.85 -13.60
C GLY A 100 46.96 10.34 -14.64
N GLY A 101 46.12 11.22 -15.22
CA GLY A 101 45.14 10.85 -16.25
C GLY A 101 43.98 9.99 -15.75
N GLY A 102 43.21 9.43 -16.68
CA GLY A 102 42.00 8.67 -16.38
C GLY A 102 40.86 9.52 -15.82
N GLY A 103 39.95 8.88 -15.11
CA GLY A 103 38.76 9.52 -14.57
C GLY A 103 38.00 8.68 -13.55
N ARG A 104 36.89 9.23 -13.05
CA ARG A 104 35.96 8.56 -12.14
C ARG A 104 34.56 8.54 -12.72
N ARG A 105 33.91 7.38 -12.66
CA ARG A 105 32.50 7.20 -13.03
C ARG A 105 31.68 7.13 -11.76
N LEU A 106 30.84 8.12 -11.53
CA LEU A 106 29.87 8.17 -10.44
C LEU A 106 28.57 7.54 -10.94
N PHE A 107 27.91 6.80 -10.06
CA PHE A 107 26.65 6.13 -10.34
C PHE A 107 25.75 6.11 -9.11
N ARG A 108 24.46 5.82 -9.31
CA ARG A 108 23.53 5.62 -8.20
C ARG A 108 24.04 4.46 -7.33
N LYS A 109 24.21 4.72 -6.03
CA LYS A 109 24.86 3.81 -5.09
C LYS A 109 24.36 2.36 -5.22
N VAL A 110 25.31 1.44 -5.38
CA VAL A 110 25.09 -0.01 -5.36
C VAL A 110 25.95 -0.59 -4.25
N ALA A 111 25.30 -1.20 -3.25
CA ALA A 111 25.93 -1.68 -2.03
C ALA A 111 26.80 -0.60 -1.34
N ASN A 112 28.13 -0.76 -1.33
CA ASN A 112 29.07 0.13 -0.65
C ASN A 112 29.83 1.07 -1.60
N LYS A 113 29.49 1.07 -2.89
CA LYS A 113 30.15 1.90 -3.91
C LYS A 113 29.22 2.99 -4.43
N ALA A 114 29.80 4.16 -4.64
CA ALA A 114 29.16 5.33 -5.24
C ALA A 114 29.88 5.83 -6.50
N SER A 115 31.10 5.34 -6.75
CA SER A 115 31.87 5.61 -7.97
C SER A 115 32.99 4.58 -8.13
N GLU A 116 33.59 4.56 -9.31
CA GLU A 116 34.77 3.76 -9.64
C GLU A 116 35.79 4.57 -10.43
N PHE A 117 37.07 4.31 -10.21
CA PHE A 117 38.15 4.91 -10.97
C PHE A 117 38.43 4.08 -12.23
N ASP A 118 38.61 4.75 -13.35
CA ASP A 118 38.82 4.17 -14.68
C ASP A 118 40.02 4.87 -15.33
N LEU A 119 41.11 4.11 -15.52
CA LEU A 119 42.36 4.61 -16.11
C LEU A 119 42.18 4.98 -17.60
N GLU A 120 41.27 4.32 -18.29
CA GLU A 120 41.03 4.51 -19.73
C GLU A 120 40.06 5.68 -20.00
N LEU A 121 39.43 6.22 -18.96
CA LEU A 121 38.48 7.33 -19.06
C LEU A 121 39.21 8.64 -19.40
N SER A 122 39.44 8.86 -20.69
CA SER A 122 40.17 10.02 -21.20
C SER A 122 39.31 10.97 -22.05
N GLN A 123 38.30 10.44 -22.74
CA GLN A 123 37.45 11.17 -23.68
C GLN A 123 36.02 11.39 -23.14
N PRO A 124 35.46 12.61 -23.29
CA PRO A 124 34.05 12.91 -23.03
C PRO A 124 33.07 12.05 -23.82
N ARG A 125 31.85 11.89 -23.31
CA ARG A 125 30.75 11.23 -24.03
C ARG A 125 30.20 12.14 -25.13
N THR A 126 29.81 11.55 -26.26
CA THR A 126 29.33 12.27 -27.45
C THR A 126 27.94 11.85 -27.91
N ASP A 127 27.35 10.83 -27.27
CA ASP A 127 26.07 10.18 -27.57
C ASP A 127 24.84 10.93 -27.03
N GLY A 128 25.03 11.99 -26.25
CA GLY A 128 23.95 12.75 -25.63
C GLY A 128 24.27 14.22 -25.39
N SER A 129 23.36 14.92 -24.69
CA SER A 129 23.58 16.28 -24.22
C SER A 129 24.20 16.26 -22.81
N TYR A 130 25.25 17.06 -22.60
CA TYR A 130 26.01 17.08 -21.34
C TYR A 130 26.34 18.50 -20.89
N ILE A 131 26.59 18.63 -19.59
CA ILE A 131 27.09 19.82 -18.92
C ILE A 131 28.49 19.51 -18.40
N TYR A 132 29.48 20.26 -18.87
CA TYR A 132 30.86 20.20 -18.42
C TYR A 132 31.06 21.30 -17.38
N GLU A 133 31.39 20.94 -16.15
CA GLU A 133 31.59 21.85 -15.03
C GLU A 133 33.03 21.80 -14.54
N GLU A 134 33.55 22.95 -14.11
CA GLU A 134 34.84 23.03 -13.44
C GLU A 134 34.84 22.12 -12.21
N PHE A 135 35.87 21.27 -12.12
CA PHE A 135 36.06 20.46 -10.93
C PHE A 135 36.51 21.34 -9.78
N MET A 136 35.80 21.24 -8.66
CA MET A 136 36.04 22.06 -7.48
C MET A 136 36.82 21.25 -6.45
N ASP A 137 38.01 21.72 -6.04
CA ASP A 137 38.80 21.09 -4.97
C ASP A 137 38.24 21.52 -3.60
N VAL A 138 37.66 20.57 -2.88
CA VAL A 138 36.83 20.85 -1.68
C VAL A 138 37.69 20.80 -0.42
N ASP A 139 37.58 21.82 0.43
CA ASP A 139 38.48 22.02 1.59
C ASP A 139 38.57 20.79 2.54
N ASN A 140 37.53 19.95 2.61
CA ASN A 140 37.49 18.73 3.45
C ASN A 140 37.10 17.44 2.69
N ALA A 141 37.01 17.48 1.35
CA ALA A 141 36.49 16.36 0.54
C ALA A 141 35.09 15.83 0.99
N GLU A 142 34.23 16.74 1.44
CA GLU A 142 32.86 16.46 1.88
C GLU A 142 31.82 17.20 1.02
N ASP A 143 30.71 16.53 0.71
CA ASP A 143 29.55 17.19 0.11
C ASP A 143 28.64 17.71 1.23
N VAL A 144 28.18 18.96 1.14
CA VAL A 144 27.13 19.50 2.02
C VAL A 144 25.77 19.25 1.39
N LYS A 145 24.89 18.55 2.10
CA LYS A 145 23.47 18.37 1.73
C LYS A 145 22.61 19.31 2.55
N VAL A 146 21.86 20.16 1.87
CA VAL A 146 20.98 21.15 2.49
C VAL A 146 19.52 20.78 2.26
N TYR A 147 18.70 20.92 3.29
CA TYR A 147 17.28 20.55 3.31
C TYR A 147 16.45 21.71 3.86
N THR A 148 15.62 22.30 3.00
CA THR A 148 14.79 23.46 3.32
C THR A 148 13.36 23.07 3.68
N ILE A 149 12.73 23.90 4.50
CA ILE A 149 11.31 23.82 4.85
C ILE A 149 10.74 25.24 4.80
N GLY A 150 10.29 25.62 3.61
CA GLY A 150 10.03 26.99 3.23
C GLY A 150 11.32 27.82 3.21
N SER A 151 11.15 29.13 3.08
CA SER A 151 12.27 30.09 3.07
C SER A 151 12.88 30.35 4.45
N THR A 152 12.28 29.83 5.52
CA THR A 152 12.63 30.21 6.90
C THR A 152 13.49 29.20 7.64
N TYR A 153 13.59 27.98 7.14
CA TYR A 153 14.31 26.89 7.82
C TYR A 153 15.14 26.09 6.82
N ALA A 154 16.38 25.83 7.19
CA ALA A 154 17.28 24.96 6.44
C ALA A 154 18.13 24.14 7.43
N HIS A 155 18.19 22.82 7.19
CA HIS A 155 19.05 21.87 7.88
C HIS A 155 20.17 21.44 6.94
N ALA A 156 21.37 21.19 7.45
CA ALA A 156 22.48 20.75 6.62
C ALA A 156 23.29 19.62 7.25
N GLU A 157 23.74 18.69 6.40
CA GLU A 157 24.56 17.55 6.79
C GLU A 157 25.71 17.39 5.81
N THR A 158 26.91 17.08 6.31
CA THR A 158 28.01 16.66 5.47
C THR A 158 28.05 15.15 5.33
N ARG A 159 28.58 14.71 4.18
CA ARG A 159 28.95 13.32 3.93
C ARG A 159 30.26 13.29 3.15
N LYS A 160 30.96 12.15 3.21
CA LYS A 160 32.15 11.92 2.38
C LYS A 160 31.80 12.04 0.89
N SER A 161 32.58 12.83 0.15
CA SER A 161 32.37 12.99 -1.28
C SER A 161 32.63 11.67 -2.04
N PRO A 162 31.78 11.31 -3.02
CA PRO A 162 32.00 10.11 -3.85
C PRO A 162 33.25 10.22 -4.74
N VAL A 163 33.88 11.39 -4.82
CA VAL A 163 35.04 11.67 -5.66
C VAL A 163 36.35 11.12 -5.09
N VAL A 164 36.41 10.84 -3.78
CA VAL A 164 37.65 10.44 -3.09
C VAL A 164 38.08 9.02 -3.47
N ASP A 165 37.46 8.01 -2.84
CA ASP A 165 37.72 6.59 -3.10
C ASP A 165 36.50 5.86 -3.68
N GLY A 166 35.32 6.48 -3.65
CA GLY A 166 34.05 5.90 -4.10
C GLY A 166 33.41 4.96 -3.07
N LEU A 167 34.02 4.80 -1.89
CA LEU A 167 33.51 3.95 -0.81
C LEU A 167 32.59 4.75 0.11
N VAL A 168 31.41 4.19 0.37
CA VAL A 168 30.43 4.77 1.29
C VAL A 168 30.79 4.38 2.72
N ARG A 169 31.07 5.38 3.57
CA ARG A 169 31.27 5.14 5.02
C ARG A 169 29.93 4.81 5.67
N ARG A 170 29.87 3.67 6.36
CA ARG A 170 28.69 3.22 7.11
C ARG A 170 28.97 3.13 8.61
N ASN A 171 27.95 3.40 9.42
CA ASN A 171 27.99 3.18 10.87
C ASN A 171 27.77 1.69 11.20
N THR A 172 27.78 1.34 12.49
CA THR A 172 27.55 -0.03 12.99
C THR A 172 26.20 -0.62 12.58
N ASP A 173 25.20 0.23 12.34
CA ASP A 173 23.85 -0.17 11.90
C ASP A 173 23.73 -0.28 10.37
N GLY A 174 24.83 -0.14 9.64
CA GLY A 174 24.86 -0.17 8.18
C GLY A 174 24.30 1.08 7.50
N LYS A 175 24.03 2.18 8.22
CA LYS A 175 23.59 3.47 7.64
C LYS A 175 24.78 4.33 7.21
N GLU A 176 24.61 5.12 6.15
CA GLU A 176 25.65 6.06 5.71
C GLU A 176 25.94 7.10 6.80
N VAL A 177 27.23 7.30 7.10
CA VAL A 177 27.67 8.27 8.10
C VAL A 177 27.46 9.69 7.58
N ARG A 178 26.81 10.51 8.40
CA ARG A 178 26.53 11.93 8.14
C ARG A 178 26.77 12.74 9.39
N TYR A 179 27.22 13.98 9.21
CA TYR A 179 27.46 14.90 10.32
C TYR A 179 26.65 16.17 10.11
N VAL A 180 25.91 16.59 11.14
CA VAL A 180 25.18 17.86 11.08
C VAL A 180 26.19 19.00 10.96
N THR A 181 25.95 19.93 10.05
CA THR A 181 26.78 21.12 9.85
C THR A 181 25.94 22.39 9.91
N THR A 182 26.57 23.48 10.37
CA THR A 182 25.88 24.77 10.44
C THR A 182 26.03 25.49 9.11
N LEU A 183 24.93 26.11 8.65
CA LEU A 183 24.92 26.97 7.48
C LEU A 183 25.35 28.40 7.85
N THR A 184 26.18 29.01 7.02
CA THR A 184 26.50 30.45 7.09
C THR A 184 25.28 31.29 6.73
N ASN A 185 25.33 32.60 7.01
CA ASN A 185 24.24 33.50 6.63
C ASN A 185 24.05 33.58 5.11
N GLU A 186 25.14 33.48 4.35
CA GLU A 186 25.10 33.42 2.88
C GLU A 186 24.41 32.13 2.41
N GLU A 187 24.80 30.97 2.97
CA GLU A 187 24.18 29.68 2.62
C GLU A 187 22.70 29.60 3.02
N LYS A 188 22.32 30.20 4.16
CA LYS A 188 20.90 30.31 4.56
C LYS A 188 20.10 31.16 3.58
N LYS A 189 20.70 32.24 3.07
CA LYS A 189 20.07 33.07 2.03
C LYS A 189 19.92 32.27 0.74
N ILE A 190 20.96 31.57 0.29
CA ILE A 190 20.89 30.67 -0.87
C ILE A 190 19.77 29.64 -0.69
N ALA A 191 19.66 29.02 0.48
CA ALA A 191 18.63 28.04 0.79
C ALA A 191 17.21 28.64 0.70
N SER A 192 17.03 29.84 1.25
CA SER A 192 15.78 30.61 1.17
C SER A 192 15.40 30.93 -0.28
N ASP A 193 16.36 31.46 -1.05
CA ASP A 193 16.16 31.88 -2.44
C ASP A 193 15.83 30.67 -3.33
N ILE A 194 16.50 29.53 -3.13
CA ILE A 194 16.20 28.27 -3.83
C ILE A 194 14.80 27.76 -3.49
N SER A 195 14.43 27.66 -2.21
CA SER A 195 13.10 27.17 -1.81
C SER A 195 11.98 28.01 -2.43
N PHE A 196 12.14 29.33 -2.41
CA PHE A 196 11.16 30.27 -2.96
C PHE A 196 11.09 30.22 -4.49
N ALA A 197 12.23 30.36 -5.18
CA ALA A 197 12.28 30.46 -6.63
C ALA A 197 11.81 29.17 -7.32
N PHE A 198 12.26 28.01 -6.84
CA PHE A 198 11.87 26.71 -7.38
C PHE A 198 10.44 26.31 -6.97
N GLY A 199 9.79 27.07 -6.09
CA GLY A 199 8.44 26.78 -5.59
C GLY A 199 8.35 25.48 -4.79
N GLN A 200 9.48 25.05 -4.21
CA GLN A 200 9.58 23.81 -3.44
C GLN A 200 9.72 24.16 -1.95
N THR A 201 8.63 24.02 -1.20
CA THR A 201 8.65 24.23 0.25
C THR A 201 9.59 23.24 0.92
N VAL A 202 9.47 21.96 0.61
CA VAL A 202 10.45 20.95 1.04
C VAL A 202 11.40 20.76 -0.12
N CYS A 203 12.65 21.23 0.01
CA CYS A 203 13.64 21.16 -1.06
C CYS A 203 15.02 20.75 -0.55
N GLY A 204 15.61 19.74 -1.18
CA GLY A 204 16.98 19.30 -0.96
C GLY A 204 17.91 19.75 -2.10
N PHE A 205 19.10 20.22 -1.76
CA PHE A 205 20.13 20.60 -2.74
C PHE A 205 21.53 20.31 -2.19
N ASP A 206 22.51 20.21 -3.09
CA ASP A 206 23.89 19.86 -2.78
C ASP A 206 24.81 21.07 -3.02
N LEU A 207 25.75 21.27 -2.10
CA LEU A 207 26.64 22.42 -2.04
C LEU A 207 28.08 21.98 -1.74
N LEU A 208 29.04 22.64 -2.37
CA LEU A 208 30.48 22.49 -2.10
C LEU A 208 31.04 23.76 -1.46
N ARG A 209 31.88 23.59 -0.43
CA ARG A 209 32.62 24.67 0.22
C ARG A 209 34.07 24.64 -0.27
N VAL A 210 34.50 25.74 -0.88
CA VAL A 210 35.81 25.85 -1.54
C VAL A 210 36.39 27.21 -1.24
N HIS A 211 37.51 27.25 -0.53
CA HIS A 211 38.24 28.47 -0.19
C HIS A 211 37.33 29.55 0.44
N GLY A 212 36.47 29.12 1.37
CA GLY A 212 35.54 30.00 2.07
C GLY A 212 34.33 30.48 1.26
N ARG A 213 34.13 29.98 0.03
CA ARG A 213 32.92 30.23 -0.79
C ARG A 213 32.08 28.97 -0.93
N SER A 214 30.80 29.16 -1.21
CA SER A 214 29.82 28.08 -1.33
C SER A 214 29.23 28.02 -2.73
N TYR A 215 29.27 26.85 -3.36
CA TYR A 215 28.80 26.63 -4.73
C TYR A 215 27.72 25.55 -4.75
N VAL A 216 26.55 25.85 -5.32
CA VAL A 216 25.48 24.87 -5.51
C VAL A 216 25.80 24.01 -6.72
N ILE A 217 25.73 22.70 -6.56
CA ILE A 217 26.10 21.72 -7.60
C ILE A 217 24.92 20.85 -8.06
N ASP A 218 23.86 20.76 -7.27
CA ASP A 218 22.64 20.04 -7.65
C ASP A 218 21.42 20.53 -6.85
N VAL A 219 20.22 20.49 -7.44
CA VAL A 219 18.95 20.80 -6.77
C VAL A 219 17.98 19.65 -7.03
N ASN A 220 17.67 18.88 -5.99
CA ASN A 220 16.94 17.62 -6.09
C ASN A 220 15.40 17.79 -5.92
N GLY A 221 14.95 18.92 -5.36
CA GLY A 221 13.54 19.11 -5.02
C GLY A 221 13.14 18.36 -3.75
N TRP A 222 11.96 17.74 -3.76
CA TRP A 222 11.37 17.15 -2.56
C TRP A 222 12.28 16.11 -1.89
N SER A 223 12.82 16.45 -0.72
CA SER A 223 13.75 15.58 0.01
C SER A 223 13.66 15.82 1.52
N PHE A 224 13.55 14.73 2.30
CA PHE A 224 13.60 14.76 3.76
C PHE A 224 14.95 14.27 4.28
N VAL A 225 15.36 14.85 5.41
CA VAL A 225 16.44 14.31 6.25
C VAL A 225 16.00 12.97 6.83
N LYS A 226 16.93 12.06 7.04
CA LYS A 226 16.66 10.71 7.58
C LYS A 226 17.36 10.52 8.91
N GLY A 227 16.61 10.00 9.90
CA GLY A 227 17.14 9.64 11.21
C GLY A 227 17.47 10.84 12.11
N ASN A 228 16.77 11.97 11.93
CA ASN A 228 16.95 13.18 12.73
C ASN A 228 15.60 13.65 13.29
N ASP A 229 15.36 13.41 14.58
CA ASP A 229 14.08 13.69 15.24
C ASP A 229 13.80 15.20 15.41
N GLU A 230 14.85 16.00 15.55
CA GLU A 230 14.74 17.46 15.59
C GLU A 230 14.24 18.01 14.26
N TYR A 231 14.79 17.52 13.15
CA TYR A 231 14.32 17.86 11.81
C TYR A 231 12.85 17.45 11.62
N TYR A 232 12.45 16.23 12.03
CA TYR A 232 11.06 15.79 11.92
C TYR A 232 10.10 16.69 12.70
N SER A 233 10.47 17.04 13.94
CA SER A 233 9.68 17.91 14.80
C SER A 233 9.53 19.32 14.22
N ASN A 234 10.65 19.91 13.74
CA ASN A 234 10.64 21.22 13.10
C ASN A 234 9.86 21.22 11.79
N CYS A 235 10.02 20.18 10.97
CA CYS A 235 9.30 19.99 9.72
C CYS A 235 7.78 19.96 9.94
N ALA A 236 7.32 19.08 10.82
CA ALA A 236 5.91 18.96 11.14
C ALA A 236 5.33 20.28 11.66
N ARG A 237 6.06 20.97 12.55
CA ARG A 237 5.65 22.26 13.11
C ARG A 237 5.51 23.34 12.03
N ILE A 238 6.49 23.49 11.15
CA ILE A 238 6.51 24.52 10.10
C ILE A 238 5.42 24.24 9.06
N LEU A 239 5.33 23.01 8.54
CA LEU A 239 4.31 22.64 7.56
C LEU A 239 2.89 22.82 8.13
N ARG A 240 2.67 22.42 9.39
CA ARG A 240 1.39 22.67 10.08
C ARG A 240 1.05 24.16 10.12
N ALA A 241 2.01 25.02 10.50
CA ALA A 241 1.79 26.47 10.53
C ALA A 241 1.48 27.03 9.13
N MET A 242 2.16 26.55 8.09
CA MET A 242 1.90 26.93 6.70
C MET A 242 0.48 26.56 6.27
N PHE A 243 0.03 25.32 6.55
CA PHE A 243 -1.32 24.88 6.22
C PHE A 243 -2.40 25.69 6.95
N LEU A 244 -2.22 25.94 8.25
CA LEU A 244 -3.16 26.78 9.02
C LEU A 244 -3.24 28.21 8.47
N ASN A 245 -2.11 28.79 8.07
CA ASN A 245 -2.10 30.12 7.46
C ASN A 245 -2.74 30.14 6.08
N ALA A 246 -2.56 29.10 5.27
CA ALA A 246 -3.23 28.97 3.98
C ALA A 246 -4.75 28.88 4.14
N VAL A 247 -5.24 28.11 5.13
CA VAL A 247 -6.67 28.03 5.47
C VAL A 247 -7.21 29.39 5.89
N ARG A 248 -6.50 30.13 6.76
CA ARG A 248 -6.92 31.49 7.18
C ARG A 248 -7.00 32.50 6.02
N LYS A 249 -6.11 32.39 5.03
CA LYS A 249 -6.06 33.30 3.87
C LYS A 249 -7.11 32.98 2.81
N ARG A 250 -7.63 31.75 2.77
CA ARG A 250 -8.84 31.45 2.00
C ARG A 250 -9.99 32.17 2.71
N LYS A 251 -10.42 33.32 2.18
CA LYS A 251 -11.67 33.98 2.59
C LYS A 251 -12.82 33.03 2.28
N ILE A 252 -13.10 32.09 3.19
CA ILE A 252 -14.44 31.53 3.32
C ILE A 252 -15.24 32.67 3.92
N SER A 253 -16.19 33.20 3.15
CA SER A 253 -17.11 34.20 3.69
C SER A 253 -17.79 33.59 4.92
N ILE A 254 -17.58 34.18 6.09
CA ILE A 254 -18.21 33.73 7.34
C ILE A 254 -19.73 33.80 7.22
N ASP A 255 -20.26 34.68 6.36
CA ASP A 255 -21.69 34.81 6.08
C ASP A 255 -22.26 33.65 5.25
N SER A 256 -21.41 32.76 4.72
CA SER A 256 -21.80 31.53 4.03
C SER A 256 -21.77 30.29 4.91
N ILE A 257 -21.39 30.45 6.18
CA ILE A 257 -21.32 29.37 7.17
C ILE A 257 -22.65 29.36 7.94
N PRO A 258 -23.46 28.29 7.86
CA PRO A 258 -24.68 28.15 8.66
C PRO A 258 -24.43 28.45 10.13
N ASN A 259 -25.40 29.07 10.82
CA ASN A 259 -25.24 29.50 12.22
C ASN A 259 -24.84 28.36 13.16
N GLU A 260 -25.11 27.10 12.80
CA GLU A 260 -24.71 25.91 13.56
C GLU A 260 -23.18 25.69 13.64
N LEU A 261 -22.37 26.34 12.80
CA LEU A 261 -20.92 26.12 12.68
C LEU A 261 -20.06 27.25 13.29
N ARG A 262 -20.66 28.17 14.06
CA ARG A 262 -19.93 29.27 14.74
C ARG A 262 -19.08 28.76 15.92
N LEU A 263 -17.90 29.37 16.10
CA LEU A 263 -16.82 28.93 16.98
C LEU A 263 -17.17 28.85 18.47
N GLU A 264 -18.21 29.56 18.93
CA GLU A 264 -18.57 29.65 20.35
C GLU A 264 -19.21 28.36 20.88
N ASN A 265 -19.68 27.47 20.00
CA ASN A 265 -20.21 26.14 20.34
C ASN A 265 -19.28 24.99 19.89
N SER A 266 -17.99 25.25 19.65
CA SER A 266 -17.15 24.26 18.99
C SER A 266 -16.80 23.09 19.91
N TRP A 267 -17.49 21.97 19.71
CA TRP A 267 -17.04 20.64 20.14
C TRP A 267 -15.57 20.44 19.74
N ARG A 268 -14.68 20.31 20.72
CA ARG A 268 -13.25 20.06 20.48
C ARG A 268 -13.01 18.57 20.31
N LEU A 269 -12.60 18.14 19.12
CA LEU A 269 -12.19 16.76 18.84
C LEU A 269 -10.99 16.38 19.74
N LYS A 270 -11.23 15.57 20.77
CA LYS A 270 -10.19 15.14 21.73
C LYS A 270 -9.40 13.92 21.24
N SER A 271 -10.06 13.04 20.50
CA SER A 271 -9.44 11.88 19.87
C SER A 271 -10.15 11.57 18.57
N PHE A 272 -9.40 11.02 17.61
CA PHE A 272 -9.92 10.48 16.37
C PHE A 272 -9.62 8.99 16.39
N ILE A 273 -10.66 8.17 16.52
CA ILE A 273 -10.55 6.72 16.47
C ILE A 273 -11.08 6.31 15.12
N ALA A 274 -10.17 5.91 14.22
CA ALA A 274 -10.54 5.29 12.97
C ALA A 274 -10.55 3.78 13.14
N VAL A 275 -11.74 3.19 13.13
CA VAL A 275 -11.91 1.74 13.08
C VAL A 275 -11.99 1.34 11.62
N PHE A 276 -10.90 0.79 11.10
CA PHE A 276 -10.89 0.22 9.75
C PHE A 276 -11.35 -1.23 9.81
N ARG A 277 -12.61 -1.48 9.46
CA ARG A 277 -13.06 -2.83 9.13
C ARG A 277 -12.63 -3.13 7.68
N HIS A 278 -11.43 -3.68 7.51
CA HIS A 278 -11.02 -4.19 6.21
C HIS A 278 -11.71 -5.53 5.97
N ALA A 279 -12.76 -5.55 5.15
CA ALA A 279 -13.19 -6.77 4.50
C ALA A 279 -12.10 -7.15 3.51
N ASP A 280 -11.22 -8.08 3.90
CA ASP A 280 -10.33 -8.71 2.94
C ASP A 280 -11.23 -9.36 1.87
N ARG A 281 -11.26 -8.76 0.67
CA ARG A 281 -12.00 -9.25 -0.51
C ARG A 281 -11.34 -10.50 -1.11
N THR A 282 -10.28 -10.99 -0.48
CA THR A 282 -9.75 -12.32 -0.72
C THR A 282 -10.72 -13.34 -0.14
N PRO A 283 -11.08 -14.42 -0.88
CA PRO A 283 -11.89 -15.51 -0.34
C PRO A 283 -11.32 -15.94 1.01
N LYS A 284 -12.20 -16.20 1.98
CA LYS A 284 -11.80 -16.63 3.33
C LYS A 284 -10.76 -17.75 3.20
N GLN A 285 -9.50 -17.44 3.52
CA GLN A 285 -8.36 -18.38 3.40
C GLN A 285 -8.37 -19.39 4.55
N LYS A 286 -9.49 -20.12 4.64
CA LYS A 286 -9.75 -21.14 5.67
C LYS A 286 -10.59 -22.27 5.11
N MET A 287 -10.26 -23.49 5.52
CA MET A 287 -11.03 -24.69 5.20
C MET A 287 -11.42 -25.42 6.47
N LYS A 288 -12.67 -25.87 6.53
CA LYS A 288 -13.27 -26.53 7.69
C LYS A 288 -13.56 -27.99 7.36
N PHE A 289 -13.02 -28.89 8.15
CA PHE A 289 -13.26 -30.31 8.07
C PHE A 289 -13.92 -30.83 9.34
N SER A 290 -14.49 -32.01 9.24
CA SER A 290 -15.28 -32.65 10.28
C SER A 290 -14.93 -34.11 10.28
N PHE A 291 -14.24 -34.55 11.33
CA PHE A 291 -13.70 -35.89 11.46
C PHE A 291 -14.11 -36.52 12.79
N ARG A 292 -14.07 -37.84 12.85
CA ARG A 292 -14.32 -38.68 14.03
C ARG A 292 -13.19 -39.68 14.28
N GLY A 293 -12.27 -39.83 13.34
CA GLY A 293 -11.19 -40.80 13.42
C GLY A 293 -10.25 -40.55 14.61
N LYS A 294 -9.83 -41.66 15.22
CA LYS A 294 -8.84 -41.69 16.31
C LYS A 294 -7.55 -40.91 16.00
N PRO A 295 -6.98 -40.93 14.77
CA PRO A 295 -5.76 -40.17 14.47
C PRO A 295 -5.87 -38.66 14.75
N PHE A 296 -7.05 -38.06 14.56
CA PHE A 296 -7.27 -36.65 14.87
C PHE A 296 -7.62 -36.41 16.34
N ILE A 297 -8.23 -37.37 17.03
CA ILE A 297 -8.47 -37.32 18.48
C ILE A 297 -7.14 -37.31 19.22
N ASP A 298 -6.20 -38.14 18.81
CA ASP A 298 -4.89 -38.25 19.45
C ASP A 298 -4.09 -36.93 19.34
N LEU A 299 -4.38 -36.07 18.35
CA LEU A 299 -3.79 -34.72 18.24
C LEU A 299 -4.23 -33.75 19.35
N LEU A 300 -5.34 -34.02 20.05
CA LEU A 300 -5.73 -33.24 21.24
C LEU A 300 -4.79 -33.50 22.41
N ASN A 301 -4.06 -34.62 22.41
CA ASN A 301 -3.17 -35.04 23.49
C ASN A 301 -3.85 -35.00 24.88
N GLY A 302 -5.12 -35.39 24.95
CA GLY A 302 -5.93 -35.38 26.18
C GLY A 302 -6.56 -34.02 26.54
N SER A 303 -6.32 -32.96 25.74
CA SER A 303 -6.99 -31.67 25.92
C SER A 303 -8.50 -31.79 25.69
N ILE A 304 -9.28 -31.19 26.60
CA ILE A 304 -10.73 -31.00 26.43
C ILE A 304 -11.08 -29.70 25.70
N GLU A 305 -10.10 -28.82 25.53
CA GLU A 305 -10.25 -27.52 24.88
C GLU A 305 -9.71 -27.52 23.44
N GLU A 306 -9.97 -26.43 22.72
CA GLU A 306 -9.44 -26.24 21.37
C GLU A 306 -7.91 -26.23 21.34
N VAL A 307 -7.32 -26.95 20.39
CA VAL A 307 -5.86 -27.01 20.19
C VAL A 307 -5.49 -26.28 18.91
N MET A 308 -4.41 -25.50 18.94
CA MET A 308 -3.93 -24.74 17.78
C MET A 308 -2.50 -25.16 17.42
N LEU A 309 -2.36 -25.84 16.29
CA LEU A 309 -1.09 -26.35 15.78
C LEU A 309 -0.50 -25.39 14.73
N ARG A 310 0.81 -25.17 14.78
CA ARG A 310 1.55 -24.23 13.90
C ARG A 310 2.87 -24.83 13.42
N GLN A 311 3.37 -24.35 12.28
CA GLN A 311 4.71 -24.66 11.74
C GLN A 311 5.04 -26.17 11.75
N GLU A 312 6.04 -26.60 12.51
CA GLU A 312 6.50 -28.00 12.55
C GLU A 312 5.40 -28.97 12.97
N GLU A 313 4.47 -28.54 13.83
CA GLU A 313 3.36 -29.37 14.31
C GLU A 313 2.33 -29.68 13.24
N LEU A 314 2.30 -28.92 12.15
CA LEU A 314 1.45 -29.22 11.00
C LEU A 314 1.81 -30.56 10.35
N LYS A 315 3.03 -31.08 10.58
CA LYS A 315 3.41 -32.45 10.17
C LYS A 315 2.50 -33.48 10.80
N LYS A 316 2.22 -33.33 12.10
CA LYS A 316 1.40 -34.26 12.88
C LYS A 316 -0.01 -34.35 12.28
N VAL A 317 -0.53 -33.24 11.76
CA VAL A 317 -1.84 -33.20 11.08
C VAL A 317 -1.80 -33.94 9.73
N SER A 318 -0.73 -33.75 8.96
CA SER A 318 -0.52 -34.50 7.71
C SER A 318 -0.41 -36.01 7.98
N ASP A 319 0.35 -36.40 8.99
CA ASP A 319 0.53 -37.79 9.39
C ASP A 319 -0.78 -38.41 9.88
N ALA A 320 -1.58 -37.65 10.65
CA ALA A 320 -2.91 -38.06 11.10
C ALA A 320 -3.87 -38.26 9.91
N ALA A 321 -3.84 -37.40 8.90
CA ALA A 321 -4.64 -37.55 7.69
C ALA A 321 -4.26 -38.83 6.92
N ILE A 322 -2.96 -39.11 6.76
CA ILE A 322 -2.48 -40.35 6.11
C ILE A 322 -2.92 -41.59 6.91
N ALA A 323 -2.82 -41.55 8.23
CA ALA A 323 -3.26 -42.65 9.09
C ALA A 323 -4.78 -42.86 8.99
N ALA A 324 -5.58 -41.79 8.98
CA ALA A 324 -7.02 -41.86 8.83
C ALA A 324 -7.44 -42.44 7.47
N THR A 325 -6.72 -42.09 6.38
CA THR A 325 -6.95 -42.69 5.05
C THR A 325 -6.68 -44.19 5.06
N LYS A 326 -5.57 -44.62 5.68
CA LYS A 326 -5.23 -46.06 5.81
C LYS A 326 -6.24 -46.84 6.63
N LEU A 327 -6.78 -46.22 7.67
CA LEU A 327 -7.78 -46.82 8.57
C LEU A 327 -9.21 -46.75 8.02
N GLN A 328 -9.44 -46.00 6.93
CA GLN A 328 -10.77 -45.74 6.35
C GLN A 328 -11.81 -45.30 7.39
N CYS A 329 -11.38 -44.56 8.42
CA CYS A 329 -12.21 -44.21 9.57
C CYS A 329 -12.91 -42.85 9.43
N ASP A 330 -12.67 -42.14 8.35
CA ASP A 330 -13.23 -40.83 8.02
C ASP A 330 -13.52 -40.73 6.50
N ASP A 331 -14.23 -39.68 6.11
CA ASP A 331 -14.58 -39.38 4.71
C ASP A 331 -13.32 -39.18 3.85
N ILE A 332 -13.10 -40.12 2.90
CA ILE A 332 -11.92 -40.18 2.04
C ILE A 332 -11.75 -38.89 1.22
N ASN A 333 -12.85 -38.32 0.71
CA ASN A 333 -12.78 -37.09 -0.09
C ASN A 333 -12.28 -35.93 0.77
N LYS A 334 -12.78 -35.80 2.01
CA LYS A 334 -12.31 -34.77 2.95
C LYS A 334 -10.86 -34.98 3.37
N LEU A 335 -10.42 -36.22 3.49
CA LEU A 335 -9.03 -36.55 3.83
C LEU A 335 -8.07 -36.18 2.70
N GLU A 336 -8.41 -36.49 1.45
CA GLU A 336 -7.59 -36.11 0.29
C GLU A 336 -7.53 -34.58 0.12
N GLN A 337 -8.65 -33.88 0.31
CA GLN A 337 -8.68 -32.41 0.33
C GLN A 337 -7.76 -31.84 1.41
N LEU A 338 -7.83 -32.37 2.64
CA LEU A 338 -6.96 -31.94 3.74
C LEU A 338 -5.48 -32.16 3.41
N LYS A 339 -5.13 -33.32 2.83
CA LYS A 339 -3.76 -33.64 2.43
C LYS A 339 -3.25 -32.65 1.37
N LEU A 340 -4.05 -32.36 0.35
CA LEU A 340 -3.69 -31.41 -0.70
C LEU A 340 -3.47 -30.00 -0.14
N ILE A 341 -4.37 -29.51 0.71
CA ILE A 341 -4.25 -28.19 1.33
C ILE A 341 -3.00 -28.11 2.21
N LEU A 342 -2.74 -29.12 3.04
CA LEU A 342 -1.55 -29.13 3.90
C LEU A 342 -0.27 -29.21 3.07
N GLN A 343 -0.23 -30.01 2.00
CA GLN A 343 0.92 -30.07 1.10
C GLN A 343 1.24 -28.71 0.48
N MET A 344 0.22 -27.93 0.10
CA MET A 344 0.40 -26.65 -0.59
C MET A 344 0.59 -25.45 0.34
N LYS A 345 -0.02 -25.47 1.54
CA LYS A 345 -0.14 -24.28 2.41
C LYS A 345 0.69 -24.36 3.68
N ARG A 346 1.21 -25.54 4.04
CA ARG A 346 1.90 -25.75 5.33
C ARG A 346 3.08 -24.82 5.55
N ASP A 347 3.88 -24.59 4.52
CA ASP A 347 5.10 -23.78 4.60
C ASP A 347 4.83 -22.28 4.41
N LEU A 348 3.57 -21.88 4.20
CA LEU A 348 3.20 -20.47 4.15
C LEU A 348 3.28 -19.82 5.55
N PRO A 349 3.82 -18.59 5.65
CA PRO A 349 3.83 -17.83 6.90
C PRO A 349 2.42 -17.68 7.48
N GLY A 350 2.29 -17.99 8.78
CA GLY A 350 1.04 -17.85 9.52
C GLY A 350 0.02 -18.97 9.34
N THR A 351 0.32 -20.03 8.59
CA THR A 351 -0.56 -21.19 8.48
C THR A 351 -0.72 -21.88 9.83
N LYS A 352 -1.98 -22.16 10.20
CA LYS A 352 -2.35 -22.79 11.47
C LYS A 352 -3.54 -23.74 11.28
N VAL A 353 -3.55 -24.81 12.07
CA VAL A 353 -4.68 -25.74 12.15
C VAL A 353 -5.27 -25.65 13.54
N GLN A 354 -6.54 -25.27 13.61
CA GLN A 354 -7.30 -25.22 14.85
C GLN A 354 -8.20 -26.45 14.93
N ILE A 355 -8.06 -27.24 15.99
CA ILE A 355 -8.84 -28.45 16.28
C ILE A 355 -9.83 -28.10 17.38
N LYS A 356 -11.13 -28.23 17.10
CA LYS A 356 -12.20 -27.98 18.06
C LYS A 356 -12.96 -29.28 18.35
N PRO A 357 -12.87 -29.83 19.57
CA PRO A 357 -13.72 -30.95 19.97
C PRO A 357 -15.17 -30.48 20.21
N SER A 358 -16.12 -31.31 19.79
CA SER A 358 -17.54 -31.20 20.15
C SER A 358 -17.91 -32.42 20.97
N TYR A 359 -18.46 -32.20 22.15
CA TYR A 359 -18.85 -33.25 23.09
C TYR A 359 -20.36 -33.47 23.04
N ASN A 360 -20.77 -34.73 23.08
CA ASN A 360 -22.17 -35.06 23.27
C ASN A 360 -22.58 -34.68 24.71
N LYS A 361 -23.72 -34.00 24.84
CA LYS A 361 -24.24 -33.46 26.11
C LYS A 361 -24.53 -34.53 27.15
N ASP A 362 -24.82 -35.76 26.74
CA ASP A 362 -25.30 -36.82 27.64
C ASP A 362 -24.17 -37.71 28.18
N ASN A 363 -23.12 -37.96 27.41
CA ASN A 363 -22.06 -38.93 27.76
C ASN A 363 -20.64 -38.33 27.81
N GLN A 364 -20.49 -37.02 27.54
CA GLN A 364 -19.21 -36.30 27.50
C GLN A 364 -18.14 -36.93 26.57
N LEU A 365 -18.54 -37.82 25.65
CA LEU A 365 -17.64 -38.33 24.63
C LEU A 365 -17.54 -37.35 23.46
N ILE A 366 -16.38 -37.36 22.79
CA ILE A 366 -16.16 -36.57 21.58
C ILE A 366 -17.09 -37.10 20.48
N GLU A 367 -18.08 -36.29 20.12
CA GLU A 367 -19.03 -36.60 19.05
C GLU A 367 -18.42 -36.31 17.67
N LYS A 368 -17.60 -35.25 17.61
CA LYS A 368 -17.06 -34.71 16.37
C LYS A 368 -15.86 -33.81 16.64
N LEU A 369 -14.85 -33.89 15.77
CA LEU A 369 -13.74 -32.94 15.73
C LEU A 369 -13.86 -32.05 14.51
N GLN A 370 -13.88 -30.74 14.75
CA GLN A 370 -13.82 -29.75 13.68
C GLN A 370 -12.37 -29.28 13.50
N LEU A 371 -11.77 -29.65 12.37
CA LEU A 371 -10.46 -29.11 11.96
C LEU A 371 -10.68 -27.84 11.14
N ILE A 372 -9.96 -26.76 11.46
CA ILE A 372 -10.02 -25.50 10.73
C ILE A 372 -8.59 -25.12 10.32
N VAL A 373 -8.25 -25.33 9.06
CA VAL A 373 -6.99 -24.85 8.47
C VAL A 373 -7.17 -23.39 8.11
N LYS A 374 -6.26 -22.51 8.52
CA LYS A 374 -6.29 -21.06 8.24
C LYS A 374 -4.91 -20.60 7.78
N TRP A 375 -4.86 -19.75 6.75
CA TRP A 375 -3.61 -19.17 6.25
C TRP A 375 -3.82 -17.71 5.78
N GLY A 376 -2.74 -17.01 5.44
CA GLY A 376 -2.80 -15.68 4.79
C GLY A 376 -2.84 -14.45 5.69
N ALA A 377 -3.31 -14.55 6.94
CA ALA A 377 -3.39 -13.39 7.84
C ALA A 377 -2.04 -12.69 8.10
N GLU A 378 -0.97 -13.48 8.20
CA GLU A 378 0.38 -12.95 8.41
C GLU A 378 0.95 -12.31 7.13
N ILE A 379 0.67 -12.90 5.96
CA ILE A 379 1.04 -12.33 4.66
C ILE A 379 0.38 -10.97 4.46
N PHE A 380 -0.92 -10.86 4.78
CA PHE A 380 -1.64 -9.60 4.75
C PHE A 380 -1.00 -8.56 5.68
N ALA A 381 -0.76 -8.91 6.94
CA ALA A 381 -0.21 -7.96 7.91
C ALA A 381 1.21 -7.50 7.57
N ARG A 382 2.08 -8.39 7.05
CA ARG A 382 3.41 -8.01 6.51
C ARG A 382 3.29 -6.99 5.38
N THR A 383 2.39 -7.26 4.43
CA THR A 383 2.16 -6.38 3.27
C THR A 383 1.55 -5.04 3.68
N PHE A 384 0.55 -5.06 4.56
CA PHE A 384 -0.15 -3.87 5.04
C PHE A 384 0.77 -2.94 5.83
N LEU A 385 1.65 -3.52 6.65
CA LEU A 385 2.60 -2.76 7.47
C LEU A 385 3.91 -2.44 6.72
N ASP A 386 4.08 -2.93 5.50
CA ASP A 386 5.31 -2.84 4.70
C ASP A 386 6.55 -3.31 5.48
N VAL A 387 6.42 -4.48 6.15
CA VAL A 387 7.49 -5.11 6.95
C VAL A 387 7.79 -6.51 6.46
N ASN A 388 9.08 -6.87 6.48
CA ASN A 388 9.53 -8.21 6.12
C ASN A 388 9.07 -9.27 7.14
N ASP A 389 9.14 -8.94 8.42
CA ASP A 389 8.70 -9.78 9.54
C ASP A 389 7.85 -8.98 10.51
N ILE A 390 6.84 -9.63 11.08
CA ILE A 390 5.97 -9.04 12.09
C ILE A 390 6.64 -9.26 13.45
N PRO A 391 6.98 -8.20 14.19
CA PRO A 391 7.52 -8.33 15.55
C PRO A 391 6.62 -9.22 16.42
N GLU A 392 7.23 -10.08 17.24
CA GLU A 392 6.49 -10.86 18.21
C GLU A 392 5.61 -9.93 19.07
N LYS A 393 4.35 -10.33 19.28
CA LYS A 393 3.31 -9.57 20.03
C LYS A 393 2.77 -8.30 19.35
N LEU A 394 3.17 -7.96 18.12
CA LEU A 394 2.53 -6.86 17.39
C LEU A 394 1.06 -7.17 17.04
N ILE A 395 0.76 -8.43 16.70
CA ILE A 395 -0.62 -8.89 16.52
C ILE A 395 -1.10 -9.52 17.83
N GLU A 396 -1.88 -8.76 18.59
CA GLU A 396 -2.60 -9.26 19.76
C GLU A 396 -4.03 -9.67 19.36
N THR A 397 -4.36 -10.95 19.48
CA THR A 397 -5.75 -11.42 19.26
C THR A 397 -6.53 -11.26 20.55
N ARG A 398 -7.36 -10.22 20.64
CA ARG A 398 -8.28 -10.02 21.77
C ARG A 398 -9.62 -10.67 21.47
N LYS A 399 -9.87 -11.85 22.05
CA LYS A 399 -11.13 -12.60 21.89
C LYS A 399 -12.35 -11.77 22.29
N GLU A 400 -12.23 -10.93 23.32
CA GLU A 400 -13.28 -10.02 23.79
C GLU A 400 -13.75 -8.99 22.75
N MET A 401 -12.94 -8.72 21.70
CA MET A 401 -13.29 -7.80 20.61
C MET A 401 -13.69 -8.51 19.31
N LEU A 402 -13.69 -9.85 19.31
CA LEU A 402 -14.18 -10.67 18.20
C LEU A 402 -15.64 -11.05 18.50
N ASP A 403 -16.37 -11.54 17.49
CA ASP A 403 -17.83 -11.81 17.44
C ASP A 403 -18.41 -12.76 18.54
N ASP A 404 -17.69 -12.97 19.64
CA ASP A 404 -18.01 -13.84 20.76
C ASP A 404 -18.94 -13.12 21.77
N SER A 405 -19.09 -11.79 21.68
CA SER A 405 -20.08 -11.05 22.46
C SER A 405 -21.48 -11.35 21.93
N ASN A 406 -22.28 -12.09 22.70
CA ASN A 406 -23.68 -12.43 22.38
C ASN A 406 -24.53 -11.22 21.91
N SER A 407 -24.14 -10.00 22.28
CA SER A 407 -24.82 -8.73 22.00
C SER A 407 -25.09 -8.43 20.52
N ALA A 408 -24.18 -8.79 19.60
CA ALA A 408 -24.34 -8.51 18.16
C ALA A 408 -24.91 -9.71 17.38
N ARG A 409 -24.87 -10.91 17.98
CA ARG A 409 -25.29 -12.15 17.33
C ARG A 409 -26.78 -12.18 17.04
N GLU A 410 -27.60 -11.74 17.99
CA GLU A 410 -29.06 -11.68 17.84
C GLU A 410 -29.44 -10.72 16.70
N GLN A 411 -28.84 -9.53 16.65
CA GLN A 411 -29.06 -8.55 15.57
C GLN A 411 -28.62 -9.10 14.20
N MET A 412 -27.48 -9.79 14.13
CA MET A 412 -27.03 -10.46 12.90
C MET A 412 -28.00 -11.55 12.46
N ASP A 413 -28.51 -12.35 13.39
CA ASP A 413 -29.45 -13.42 13.09
C ASP A 413 -30.81 -12.86 12.64
N ASP A 414 -31.27 -11.74 13.22
CA ASP A 414 -32.48 -11.02 12.79
C ASP A 414 -32.36 -10.46 11.37
N VAL A 415 -31.23 -9.81 11.06
CA VAL A 415 -30.92 -9.34 9.71
C VAL A 415 -30.90 -10.49 8.72
N LYS A 416 -30.25 -11.61 9.06
CA LYS A 416 -30.21 -12.81 8.20
C LYS A 416 -31.61 -13.38 7.98
N ASN A 417 -32.45 -13.42 9.01
CA ASN A 417 -33.82 -13.88 8.89
C ASN A 417 -34.62 -12.98 7.94
N ARG A 418 -34.49 -11.64 8.08
CA ARG A 418 -35.11 -10.68 7.16
C ARG A 418 -34.61 -10.86 5.72
N LEU A 419 -33.31 -10.96 5.50
CA LEU A 419 -32.72 -11.19 4.18
C LEU A 419 -33.17 -12.53 3.59
N ARG A 420 -33.26 -13.60 4.39
CA ARG A 420 -33.81 -14.89 3.96
C ARG A 420 -35.23 -14.73 3.45
N THR A 421 -36.07 -13.98 4.16
CA THR A 421 -37.43 -13.66 3.73
C THR A 421 -37.46 -12.93 2.39
N LEU A 422 -36.59 -11.94 2.18
CA LEU A 422 -36.53 -11.15 0.93
C LEU A 422 -36.01 -11.94 -0.29
N LEU A 423 -35.16 -12.93 -0.08
CA LEU A 423 -34.54 -13.72 -1.16
C LEU A 423 -35.33 -15.00 -1.49
N LYS A 424 -36.35 -15.32 -0.70
CA LYS A 424 -37.22 -16.49 -0.90
C LYS A 424 -38.14 -16.31 -2.10
N PRO A 425 -38.45 -17.39 -2.85
CA PRO A 425 -39.49 -17.36 -3.86
C PRO A 425 -40.87 -17.15 -3.23
N GLY A 426 -41.70 -16.28 -3.81
CA GLY A 426 -43.12 -16.15 -3.48
C GLY A 426 -43.49 -15.12 -2.39
N GLU A 427 -42.51 -14.44 -1.78
CA GLU A 427 -42.76 -13.29 -0.90
C GLU A 427 -42.29 -12.00 -1.58
N SER A 428 -43.22 -11.07 -1.83
CA SER A 428 -42.90 -9.72 -2.34
C SER A 428 -43.00 -8.70 -1.22
N LEU A 429 -41.85 -8.28 -0.71
CA LEU A 429 -41.73 -7.19 0.26
C LEU A 429 -41.18 -5.96 -0.46
N ASN A 430 -41.70 -4.78 -0.13
CA ASN A 430 -41.21 -3.53 -0.72
C ASN A 430 -39.75 -3.29 -0.26
N VAL A 431 -38.83 -3.34 -1.22
CA VAL A 431 -37.40 -3.06 -1.06
C VAL A 431 -36.97 -1.81 -1.84
N ASP A 432 -37.93 -0.96 -2.25
CA ASP A 432 -37.73 0.19 -3.16
C ASP A 432 -36.70 1.21 -2.66
N TRP A 433 -36.43 1.22 -1.37
CA TRP A 433 -35.48 2.13 -0.74
C TRP A 433 -34.00 1.73 -0.96
N ALA A 434 -33.70 0.45 -1.23
CA ALA A 434 -32.33 -0.05 -1.37
C ALA A 434 -32.07 -0.91 -2.61
N TRP A 435 -33.11 -1.42 -3.26
CA TRP A 435 -32.97 -2.21 -4.48
C TRP A 435 -33.00 -1.32 -5.74
N PRO A 436 -32.13 -1.55 -6.75
CA PRO A 436 -32.17 -0.77 -7.97
C PRO A 436 -33.49 -0.93 -8.73
N LYS A 437 -34.10 0.19 -9.13
CA LYS A 437 -35.45 0.22 -9.76
C LYS A 437 -35.51 -0.42 -11.14
N ASP A 438 -34.37 -0.53 -11.80
CA ASP A 438 -34.19 -1.09 -13.15
C ASP A 438 -33.88 -2.59 -13.14
N GLN A 439 -33.89 -3.24 -11.97
CA GLN A 439 -33.52 -4.63 -11.80
C GLN A 439 -34.72 -5.51 -11.42
N PRO A 440 -34.74 -6.81 -11.82
CA PRO A 440 -35.73 -7.76 -11.35
C PRO A 440 -35.73 -7.87 -9.81
N GLU A 441 -36.81 -8.39 -9.23
CA GLU A 441 -36.89 -8.60 -7.78
C GLU A 441 -35.71 -9.44 -7.26
N PRO A 442 -35.25 -9.22 -6.01
CA PRO A 442 -34.09 -9.93 -5.46
C PRO A 442 -34.16 -11.46 -5.59
N CYS A 443 -35.34 -12.04 -5.35
CA CYS A 443 -35.54 -13.49 -5.43
C CYS A 443 -35.35 -14.04 -6.86
N ILE A 444 -35.72 -13.26 -7.88
CA ILE A 444 -35.53 -13.56 -9.31
C ILE A 444 -34.04 -13.51 -9.63
N VAL A 445 -33.33 -12.48 -9.17
CA VAL A 445 -31.88 -12.37 -9.40
C VAL A 445 -31.11 -13.52 -8.76
N VAL A 446 -31.49 -13.98 -7.56
CA VAL A 446 -30.89 -15.19 -6.97
C VAL A 446 -31.20 -16.42 -7.85
N GLN A 447 -32.39 -16.52 -8.42
CA GLN A 447 -32.74 -17.64 -9.32
C GLN A 447 -31.89 -17.65 -10.58
N GLU A 448 -31.69 -16.50 -11.22
CA GLU A 448 -30.82 -16.38 -12.39
C GLU A 448 -29.37 -16.74 -12.06
N VAL A 449 -28.86 -16.31 -10.90
CA VAL A 449 -27.54 -16.72 -10.40
C VAL A 449 -27.43 -18.24 -10.27
N ILE A 450 -28.42 -18.90 -9.67
CA ILE A 450 -28.41 -20.36 -9.50
C ILE A 450 -28.43 -21.07 -10.85
N GLU A 451 -29.24 -20.62 -11.81
CA GLU A 451 -29.30 -21.26 -13.12
C GLU A 451 -28.00 -21.11 -13.90
N ILE A 452 -27.37 -19.92 -13.87
CA ILE A 452 -26.04 -19.72 -14.46
C ILE A 452 -25.01 -20.62 -13.76
N MET A 453 -25.03 -20.70 -12.43
CA MET A 453 -24.11 -21.56 -11.67
C MET A 453 -24.29 -23.04 -11.97
N LYS A 454 -25.52 -23.54 -12.15
CA LYS A 454 -25.76 -24.94 -12.56
C LYS A 454 -25.16 -25.24 -13.93
N HIS A 455 -25.32 -24.32 -14.89
CA HIS A 455 -24.76 -24.47 -16.22
C HIS A 455 -23.22 -24.47 -16.19
N LEU A 456 -22.62 -23.49 -15.51
CA LEU A 456 -21.17 -23.39 -15.35
C LEU A 456 -20.57 -24.61 -14.62
N ARG A 457 -21.28 -25.18 -13.63
CA ARG A 457 -20.85 -26.41 -12.95
C ARG A 457 -20.66 -27.56 -13.93
N LYS A 458 -21.63 -27.76 -14.83
CA LYS A 458 -21.57 -28.81 -15.85
C LYS A 458 -20.36 -28.62 -16.76
N ILE A 459 -20.14 -27.40 -17.26
CA ILE A 459 -18.99 -27.09 -18.14
C ILE A 459 -17.67 -27.32 -17.40
N MET A 460 -17.56 -26.86 -16.15
CA MET A 460 -16.36 -27.06 -15.34
C MET A 460 -16.07 -28.56 -15.16
N HIS A 461 -17.07 -29.38 -14.85
CA HIS A 461 -16.89 -30.83 -14.70
C HIS A 461 -16.34 -31.47 -15.97
N GLU A 462 -16.97 -31.21 -17.12
CA GLU A 462 -16.52 -31.72 -18.42
C GLU A 462 -15.08 -31.28 -18.74
N ASN A 463 -14.75 -30.01 -18.48
CA ASN A 463 -13.44 -29.47 -18.81
C ASN A 463 -12.34 -30.00 -17.88
N PHE A 464 -12.62 -30.26 -16.61
CA PHE A 464 -11.66 -30.93 -15.72
C PHE A 464 -11.43 -32.40 -16.08
N GLU A 465 -12.32 -33.03 -16.85
CA GLU A 465 -12.14 -34.41 -17.35
C GLU A 465 -11.40 -34.46 -18.69
N HIS A 466 -11.54 -33.44 -19.53
CA HIS A 466 -11.08 -33.49 -20.94
C HIS A 466 -9.99 -32.48 -21.32
N MET A 467 -9.83 -31.38 -20.60
CA MET A 467 -8.80 -30.38 -20.89
C MET A 467 -7.51 -30.64 -20.13
N ASP A 468 -6.38 -30.24 -20.73
CA ASP A 468 -5.11 -30.09 -20.04
C ASP A 468 -5.12 -28.81 -19.19
N TYR A 469 -5.75 -28.89 -18.02
CA TYR A 469 -5.96 -27.73 -17.15
C TYR A 469 -4.68 -27.24 -16.47
N ASP A 470 -3.66 -28.09 -16.31
CA ASP A 470 -2.42 -27.73 -15.62
C ASP A 470 -1.62 -26.68 -16.40
N ASN A 471 -1.76 -26.64 -17.72
CA ASN A 471 -1.06 -25.71 -18.59
C ASN A 471 -1.83 -24.41 -18.89
N ILE A 472 -3.04 -24.25 -18.35
CA ILE A 472 -3.86 -23.04 -18.60
C ILE A 472 -3.24 -21.80 -17.97
N GLN A 473 -2.66 -21.90 -16.77
CA GLN A 473 -2.10 -20.76 -16.05
C GLN A 473 -0.84 -21.17 -15.27
N SER A 474 0.27 -20.48 -15.52
CA SER A 474 1.56 -20.78 -14.91
C SER A 474 1.78 -20.13 -13.53
N ARG A 475 1.16 -18.97 -13.28
CA ARG A 475 1.31 -18.23 -12.03
C ARG A 475 -0.01 -18.19 -11.27
N TRP A 476 0.02 -18.64 -10.01
CA TRP A 476 -1.13 -18.64 -9.13
C TRP A 476 -0.88 -17.76 -7.90
N CYS A 477 -1.91 -17.03 -7.46
CA CYS A 477 -1.83 -16.24 -6.23
C CYS A 477 -1.99 -17.14 -5.00
N CYS A 478 -1.41 -16.73 -3.87
CA CYS A 478 -1.56 -17.41 -2.57
C CYS A 478 -1.31 -18.93 -2.58
N SER A 479 -0.43 -19.44 -3.45
CA SER A 479 -0.17 -20.88 -3.66
C SER A 479 -1.42 -21.69 -4.05
N GLU A 480 -2.36 -21.08 -4.77
CA GLU A 480 -3.47 -21.78 -5.42
C GLU A 480 -2.99 -22.62 -6.61
N ASN A 481 -3.85 -23.48 -7.14
CA ASN A 481 -3.63 -24.30 -8.33
C ASN A 481 -5.00 -24.71 -8.91
N PRO A 482 -5.05 -25.39 -10.08
CA PRO A 482 -6.32 -25.81 -10.69
C PRO A 482 -7.24 -26.62 -9.77
N LEU A 483 -6.68 -27.52 -8.95
CA LEU A 483 -7.46 -28.37 -8.05
C LEU A 483 -8.05 -27.59 -6.87
N LEU A 484 -7.28 -26.69 -6.26
CA LEU A 484 -7.76 -25.81 -5.19
C LEU A 484 -8.81 -24.81 -5.70
N PHE A 485 -8.66 -24.34 -6.95
CA PHE A 485 -9.69 -23.57 -7.65
C PHE A 485 -10.98 -24.39 -7.77
N LYS A 486 -10.88 -25.63 -8.27
CA LYS A 486 -12.01 -26.56 -8.40
C LYS A 486 -12.73 -26.76 -7.07
N GLU A 487 -11.99 -27.03 -6.00
CA GLU A 487 -12.55 -27.23 -4.66
C GLU A 487 -13.35 -26.02 -4.17
N ARG A 488 -12.84 -24.80 -4.39
CA ARG A 488 -13.54 -23.57 -4.00
C ARG A 488 -14.83 -23.40 -4.79
N TRP A 489 -14.78 -23.63 -6.10
CA TRP A 489 -15.96 -23.55 -6.97
C TRP A 489 -16.99 -24.65 -6.69
N GLU A 490 -16.58 -25.88 -6.40
CA GLU A 490 -17.48 -26.96 -5.94
C GLU A 490 -18.21 -26.57 -4.66
N LYS A 491 -17.53 -25.93 -3.71
CA LYS A 491 -18.18 -25.44 -2.50
C LYS A 491 -19.23 -24.37 -2.83
N LEU A 492 -18.94 -23.45 -3.74
CA LEU A 492 -19.91 -22.45 -4.19
C LEU A 492 -21.11 -23.09 -4.89
N PHE A 493 -20.87 -24.05 -5.79
CA PHE A 493 -21.95 -24.79 -6.44
C PHE A 493 -22.81 -25.54 -5.44
N LYS A 494 -22.21 -26.17 -4.44
CA LYS A 494 -22.97 -26.83 -3.38
C LYS A 494 -23.80 -25.83 -2.58
N ASP A 495 -23.22 -24.69 -2.20
CA ASP A 495 -23.87 -23.67 -1.39
C ASP A 495 -25.04 -22.95 -2.12
N PHE A 496 -25.02 -22.92 -3.47
CA PHE A 496 -26.06 -22.26 -4.28
C PHE A 496 -27.01 -23.23 -5.00
N CYS A 497 -26.49 -24.29 -5.60
CA CYS A 497 -27.25 -25.18 -6.48
C CYS A 497 -27.89 -26.36 -5.74
N ASP A 498 -27.28 -26.82 -4.64
CA ASP A 498 -27.68 -28.06 -3.93
C ASP A 498 -28.47 -27.78 -2.64
N VAL A 499 -28.83 -26.52 -2.37
CA VAL A 499 -29.56 -26.08 -1.18
C VAL A 499 -31.02 -25.77 -1.52
N ASP A 500 -31.94 -26.17 -0.65
CA ASP A 500 -33.35 -25.77 -0.76
C ASP A 500 -33.46 -24.24 -0.77
N ARG A 501 -34.19 -23.68 -1.74
CA ARG A 501 -34.39 -22.23 -1.90
C ARG A 501 -34.94 -21.56 -0.65
N HIS A 502 -35.74 -22.25 0.17
CA HIS A 502 -36.27 -21.72 1.42
C HIS A 502 -35.25 -21.69 2.57
N MET A 503 -34.15 -22.41 2.42
CA MET A 503 -33.04 -22.49 3.39
C MET A 503 -31.78 -21.77 2.88
N PHE A 504 -31.89 -20.98 1.81
CA PHE A 504 -30.77 -20.25 1.24
C PHE A 504 -30.15 -19.30 2.27
N ASP A 505 -28.83 -19.33 2.39
CA ASP A 505 -28.09 -18.50 3.35
C ASP A 505 -27.59 -17.22 2.68
N PRO A 506 -28.10 -16.01 3.04
CA PRO A 506 -27.74 -14.76 2.37
C PRO A 506 -26.24 -14.47 2.39
N SER A 507 -25.53 -14.94 3.43
CA SER A 507 -24.07 -14.81 3.58
C SER A 507 -23.29 -15.39 2.38
N LYS A 508 -23.88 -16.31 1.63
CA LYS A 508 -23.25 -16.96 0.47
C LYS A 508 -23.07 -16.03 -0.72
N ILE A 509 -23.91 -15.01 -0.84
CA ILE A 509 -23.80 -13.97 -1.88
C ILE A 509 -22.46 -13.26 -1.80
N SER A 510 -22.03 -12.90 -0.58
CA SER A 510 -20.72 -12.29 -0.33
C SER A 510 -19.57 -13.22 -0.69
N GLU A 511 -19.66 -14.51 -0.33
CA GLU A 511 -18.64 -15.50 -0.69
C GLU A 511 -18.50 -15.70 -2.21
N LEU A 512 -19.62 -15.66 -2.94
CA LEU A 512 -19.63 -15.74 -4.41
C LEU A 512 -19.02 -14.49 -5.06
N TYR A 513 -19.45 -13.30 -4.65
CA TYR A 513 -18.95 -12.04 -5.23
C TYR A 513 -17.43 -11.88 -5.02
N ASP A 514 -16.94 -12.14 -3.80
CA ASP A 514 -15.51 -12.08 -3.50
C ASP A 514 -14.71 -13.12 -4.29
N SER A 515 -15.24 -14.34 -4.43
CA SER A 515 -14.61 -15.40 -5.23
C SER A 515 -14.48 -15.02 -6.71
N LEU A 516 -15.56 -14.52 -7.31
CA LEU A 516 -15.56 -14.07 -8.71
C LEU A 516 -14.58 -12.91 -8.93
N LYS A 517 -14.55 -11.95 -8.01
CA LYS A 517 -13.65 -10.80 -8.08
C LYS A 517 -12.19 -11.20 -7.94
N TYR A 518 -11.89 -12.09 -7.00
CA TYR A 518 -10.56 -12.63 -6.81
C TYR A 518 -10.09 -13.38 -8.05
N ASP A 519 -10.92 -14.24 -8.63
CA ASP A 519 -10.56 -14.96 -9.85
C ASP A 519 -10.41 -14.04 -11.06
N ALA A 520 -11.24 -13.01 -11.20
CA ALA A 520 -11.12 -12.03 -12.27
C ALA A 520 -9.81 -11.22 -12.18
N LEU A 521 -9.24 -11.04 -10.98
CA LEU A 521 -8.00 -10.31 -10.75
C LEU A 521 -6.76 -11.19 -10.83
N HIS A 522 -6.83 -12.40 -10.29
CA HIS A 522 -5.66 -13.25 -10.05
C HIS A 522 -5.62 -14.51 -10.92
N ASN A 523 -6.77 -15.04 -11.31
CA ASN A 523 -6.90 -16.30 -12.04
C ASN A 523 -7.66 -16.12 -13.35
N ARG A 524 -7.60 -14.93 -13.96
CA ARG A 524 -8.46 -14.54 -15.07
C ARG A 524 -8.32 -15.49 -16.26
N GLN A 525 -7.08 -15.84 -16.60
CA GLN A 525 -6.78 -16.76 -17.70
C GLN A 525 -7.42 -18.13 -17.44
N PHE A 526 -7.29 -18.63 -16.21
CA PHE A 526 -7.91 -19.90 -15.83
C PHE A 526 -9.44 -19.83 -15.84
N LEU A 527 -10.01 -18.79 -15.22
CA LEU A 527 -11.45 -18.55 -15.13
C LEU A 527 -12.10 -18.46 -16.52
N GLU A 528 -11.51 -17.68 -17.44
CA GLU A 528 -12.07 -17.49 -18.79
C GLU A 528 -11.93 -18.74 -19.67
N THR A 529 -11.02 -19.67 -19.34
CA THR A 529 -10.77 -20.89 -20.12
C THR A 529 -11.54 -22.10 -19.60
N ILE A 530 -11.55 -22.30 -18.27
CA ILE A 530 -12.14 -23.50 -17.65
C ILE A 530 -13.66 -23.56 -17.80
N PHE A 531 -14.31 -22.44 -18.07
CA PHE A 531 -15.75 -22.38 -18.29
C PHE A 531 -16.15 -22.38 -19.76
N VAL A 532 -15.24 -22.55 -20.73
CA VAL A 532 -15.59 -22.54 -22.17
C VAL A 532 -16.32 -23.83 -22.55
N ASP A 533 -17.44 -23.73 -23.26
CA ASP A 533 -18.18 -24.92 -23.72
C ASP A 533 -17.49 -25.62 -24.92
N GLN A 534 -17.91 -26.85 -25.21
CA GLN A 534 -17.34 -27.65 -26.31
C GLN A 534 -17.62 -27.06 -27.71
N ASN A 535 -18.58 -26.14 -27.83
CA ASN A 535 -18.91 -25.47 -29.09
C ASN A 535 -18.08 -24.19 -29.33
N GLY A 536 -17.18 -23.85 -28.40
CA GLY A 536 -16.39 -22.62 -28.46
C GLY A 536 -17.19 -21.34 -28.22
N ASN A 537 -18.44 -21.46 -27.74
CA ASN A 537 -19.19 -20.30 -27.31
C ASN A 537 -18.56 -19.75 -26.04
N LYS A 538 -18.27 -18.45 -26.07
CA LYS A 538 -17.61 -17.75 -24.97
C LYS A 538 -18.57 -17.67 -23.77
N SER A 539 -18.47 -18.62 -22.85
CA SER A 539 -19.00 -18.50 -21.48
C SER A 539 -18.48 -17.28 -20.73
N THR A 540 -17.49 -16.57 -21.28
CA THR A 540 -17.07 -15.24 -20.83
C THR A 540 -18.27 -14.29 -20.72
N ALA A 541 -19.31 -14.45 -21.55
CA ALA A 541 -20.56 -13.69 -21.40
C ALA A 541 -21.33 -14.12 -20.14
N GLU A 542 -21.50 -15.42 -19.90
CA GLU A 542 -22.18 -15.95 -18.72
C GLU A 542 -21.44 -15.67 -17.41
N ILE A 543 -20.10 -15.73 -17.40
CA ILE A 543 -19.28 -15.37 -16.24
C ILE A 543 -19.41 -13.88 -15.93
N LYS A 544 -19.47 -13.03 -16.97
CA LYS A 544 -19.74 -11.59 -16.78
C LYS A 544 -21.14 -11.35 -16.26
N GLU A 545 -22.13 -12.08 -16.77
CA GLU A 545 -23.51 -12.01 -16.30
C GLU A 545 -23.61 -12.45 -14.84
N LEU A 546 -23.00 -13.58 -14.48
CA LEU A 546 -22.90 -14.06 -13.10
C LEU A 546 -22.27 -13.01 -12.20
N TYR A 547 -21.17 -12.38 -12.64
CA TYR A 547 -20.54 -11.29 -11.89
C TYR A 547 -21.48 -10.09 -11.68
N GLN A 548 -22.21 -9.67 -12.72
CA GLN A 548 -23.15 -8.56 -12.62
C GLN A 548 -24.28 -8.86 -11.64
N ARG A 549 -24.92 -10.03 -11.74
CA ARG A 549 -25.99 -10.44 -10.83
C ARG A 549 -25.49 -10.62 -9.40
N ALA A 550 -24.33 -11.27 -9.22
CA ALA A 550 -23.70 -11.41 -7.92
C ALA A 550 -23.36 -10.05 -7.31
N LYS A 551 -22.92 -9.07 -8.11
CA LYS A 551 -22.65 -7.71 -7.65
C LYS A 551 -23.92 -7.00 -7.17
N ILE A 552 -25.01 -7.07 -7.94
CA ILE A 552 -26.29 -6.44 -7.56
C ILE A 552 -26.77 -7.00 -6.21
N LEU A 553 -26.76 -8.33 -6.08
CA LEU A 553 -27.10 -8.99 -4.82
C LEU A 553 -26.15 -8.61 -3.69
N PHE A 554 -24.85 -8.55 -3.96
CA PHE A 554 -23.85 -8.17 -2.97
C PHE A 554 -24.02 -6.73 -2.47
N ASP A 555 -24.20 -5.77 -3.38
CA ASP A 555 -24.43 -4.36 -3.04
C ASP A 555 -25.70 -4.18 -2.19
N PHE A 556 -26.67 -5.08 -2.32
CA PHE A 556 -27.86 -5.10 -1.47
C PHE A 556 -27.64 -5.82 -0.13
N VAL A 557 -27.07 -7.03 -0.16
CA VAL A 557 -26.95 -7.91 1.01
C VAL A 557 -25.84 -7.47 1.96
N ALA A 558 -24.68 -7.09 1.45
CA ALA A 558 -23.51 -6.81 2.28
C ALA A 558 -23.73 -5.61 3.23
N PRO A 559 -24.33 -4.48 2.80
CA PRO A 559 -24.65 -3.38 3.71
C PRO A 559 -25.76 -3.72 4.72
N GLN A 560 -26.55 -4.75 4.48
CA GLN A 560 -27.54 -5.19 5.47
C GLN A 560 -26.88 -6.13 6.48
N GLU A 561 -26.10 -7.10 6.01
CA GLU A 561 -25.49 -8.15 6.82
C GLU A 561 -24.30 -7.67 7.68
N TYR A 562 -23.48 -6.77 7.15
CA TYR A 562 -22.20 -6.39 7.78
C TYR A 562 -22.15 -4.96 8.29
N ASP A 563 -23.12 -4.11 7.93
CA ASP A 563 -23.17 -2.70 8.33
C ASP A 563 -23.97 -2.50 9.63
N LEU A 564 -24.05 -3.56 10.45
CA LEU A 564 -24.35 -3.53 11.88
C LEU A 564 -23.27 -2.72 12.60
N THR A 565 -23.32 -1.41 12.42
CA THR A 565 -22.43 -0.46 13.06
C THR A 565 -23.13 0.13 14.26
N GLN A 566 -23.55 -0.71 15.21
CA GLN A 566 -23.82 -0.22 16.56
C GLN A 566 -22.49 0.09 17.25
N ILE A 567 -21.85 1.17 16.83
CA ILE A 567 -20.73 1.74 17.57
C ILE A 567 -21.36 2.56 18.69
N THR A 568 -21.33 2.03 19.91
CA THR A 568 -21.76 2.74 21.11
C THR A 568 -20.54 3.37 21.77
N PHE A 569 -20.48 4.69 21.78
CA PHE A 569 -19.53 5.45 22.58
C PHE A 569 -20.15 5.79 23.93
N GLU A 570 -19.53 5.30 25.00
CA GLU A 570 -19.89 5.65 26.37
C GLU A 570 -18.83 6.60 26.93
N LEU A 571 -19.21 7.85 27.14
CA LEU A 571 -18.35 8.84 27.76
C LEU A 571 -18.65 8.89 29.26
N TYR A 572 -17.64 8.58 30.07
CA TYR A 572 -17.71 8.68 31.53
C TYR A 572 -16.98 9.94 31.98
N GLU A 573 -17.67 10.79 32.74
CA GLU A 573 -17.03 11.94 33.34
C GLU A 573 -16.16 11.52 34.52
N ARG A 574 -14.86 11.80 34.45
CA ARG A 574 -13.93 11.52 35.55
C ARG A 574 -14.20 12.50 36.68
N HIS A 575 -14.81 12.00 37.76
CA HIS A 575 -14.95 12.76 39.00
C HIS A 575 -13.57 13.22 39.49
N ARG A 576 -13.30 14.53 39.44
CA ARG A 576 -12.18 15.14 40.14
C ARG A 576 -12.57 15.25 41.62
N GLY A 577 -12.52 14.09 42.28
CA GLY A 577 -12.66 13.78 43.71
C GLY A 577 -13.40 14.78 44.59
N LEU A 578 -14.48 14.31 45.25
CA LEU A 578 -14.83 14.55 46.67
C LEU A 578 -16.24 14.04 47.00
N SER A 579 -16.58 12.77 46.72
CA SER A 579 -17.68 12.04 47.38
C SER A 579 -17.55 10.57 47.04
N GLY A 580 -17.54 9.70 48.05
CA GLY A 580 -17.30 8.26 47.92
C GLY A 580 -18.50 7.44 47.48
N ASP A 581 -19.31 7.94 46.54
CA ASP A 581 -20.41 7.14 45.98
C ASP A 581 -20.01 6.51 44.65
N LYS A 582 -20.37 5.24 44.48
CA LYS A 582 -19.62 4.26 43.67
C LYS A 582 -20.30 3.85 42.37
N ASP A 583 -21.28 4.62 41.88
CA ASP A 583 -21.94 4.29 40.63
C ASP A 583 -21.42 5.17 39.48
N LYS A 584 -20.91 4.50 38.44
CA LYS A 584 -20.52 5.16 37.19
C LYS A 584 -21.79 5.58 36.46
N GLU A 585 -22.21 6.82 36.58
CA GLU A 585 -23.26 7.39 35.73
C GLU A 585 -22.67 7.86 34.40
N TYR A 586 -23.37 7.58 33.30
CA TYR A 586 -22.94 7.89 31.93
C TYR A 586 -23.23 9.35 31.60
N SER A 587 -22.20 10.18 31.38
CA SER A 587 -22.40 11.58 30.98
C SER A 587 -22.99 11.71 29.57
N LEU A 588 -22.66 10.78 28.67
CA LEU A 588 -23.18 10.75 27.29
C LEU A 588 -23.01 9.35 26.72
N ARG A 589 -24.10 8.79 26.18
CA ARG A 589 -24.07 7.57 25.35
C ARG A 589 -24.49 7.95 23.93
N VAL A 590 -23.62 7.68 22.97
CA VAL A 590 -23.90 7.87 21.53
C VAL A 590 -23.83 6.53 20.86
N ALA A 591 -24.95 6.04 20.35
CA ALA A 591 -25.01 4.85 19.52
C ALA A 591 -25.26 5.27 18.06
N PHE A 592 -24.41 4.78 17.16
CA PHE A 592 -24.67 4.88 15.73
C PHE A 592 -25.61 3.75 15.30
N SER A 593 -26.49 4.06 14.34
CA SER A 593 -27.51 3.13 13.86
C SER A 593 -26.94 1.77 13.44
N PRO A 594 -27.69 0.67 13.63
CA PRO A 594 -27.32 -0.67 13.19
C PRO A 594 -27.35 -0.86 11.66
N GLY A 595 -27.56 0.20 10.86
CA GLY A 595 -27.35 0.17 9.42
C GLY A 595 -28.38 0.99 8.63
N ALA A 596 -28.31 0.90 7.30
CA ALA A 596 -29.07 1.71 6.34
C ALA A 596 -30.61 1.62 6.42
N HIS A 597 -31.14 0.77 7.29
CA HIS A 597 -32.56 0.49 7.47
C HIS A 597 -33.17 1.13 8.73
N ASP A 598 -32.35 1.67 9.64
CA ASP A 598 -32.84 2.39 10.82
C ASP A 598 -32.99 3.89 10.48
N PRO A 599 -34.19 4.48 10.63
CA PRO A 599 -34.40 5.91 10.36
C PRO A 599 -33.63 6.82 11.33
N ASN A 600 -33.23 6.30 12.50
CA ASN A 600 -32.50 7.04 13.51
C ASN A 600 -31.00 6.75 13.39
N ILE A 601 -30.34 7.50 12.51
CA ILE A 601 -28.90 7.36 12.22
C ILE A 601 -28.03 7.53 13.49
N LEU A 602 -28.53 8.23 14.50
CA LEU A 602 -27.87 8.53 15.76
C LEU A 602 -28.89 8.39 16.92
N ASP A 603 -28.60 7.51 17.88
CA ASP A 603 -29.29 7.44 19.17
C ASP A 603 -28.39 8.06 20.24
N LEU A 604 -28.92 9.06 20.95
CA LEU A 604 -28.17 9.87 21.91
C LEU A 604 -28.92 9.92 23.24
N GLN A 605 -28.28 9.40 24.29
CA GLN A 605 -28.80 9.43 25.65
C GLN A 605 -27.85 10.24 26.55
N LEU A 606 -28.45 11.19 27.27
CA LEU A 606 -27.80 12.02 28.28
C LEU A 606 -28.32 11.61 29.66
N ASP A 607 -27.49 11.68 30.69
CA ASP A 607 -27.99 11.54 32.07
C ASP A 607 -28.83 12.75 32.48
N ALA A 608 -29.55 12.64 33.59
CA ALA A 608 -30.43 13.72 34.05
C ALA A 608 -29.70 15.03 34.43
N ARG A 609 -28.37 15.04 34.46
CA ARG A 609 -27.57 16.23 34.78
C ARG A 609 -27.17 17.03 33.53
N HIS A 610 -27.30 16.46 32.33
CA HIS A 610 -26.96 17.06 31.03
C HIS A 610 -28.17 17.14 30.11
#